data_AF-A0ABC8KVR2-F1
#
_entry.id   AF-A0ABC8KVR2-F1
#
_cell.length_a   1.000
_cell.length_b   1.000
_cell.length_c   1.000
_cell.angle_alpha   90.00
_cell.angle_beta   90.00
_cell.angle_gamma   90.00
#
_symmetry.space_group_name_H-M   'P 1'
#
loop_
_entity.id
_entity.type
_entity.pdbx_description
1 polymer ?
#
loop_
_entity_poly.entity_id
_entity_poly.type
_entity_poly.pdbx_seq_one_letter_code
_entity_poly.pdbx_strand_id
1 'polypeptide(L)'
;MKKLISLFKNVHSRQCQVNWSVEVRFLQQDSVSKRKKYKYPPVYDPYGPRPQPSSKIMDLAELIAALSPQERKQISPGLNEHLRLPKQQMISTQVMSMGTKQELGREKQRRRRRRRLSK
;
A
#
# COMPACT_ATOMS: atom_id res chain seq x y z
N MET A 1 32.51 24.17 -40.54
CA MET A 1 32.41 25.19 -39.46
C MET A 1 31.11 24.97 -38.70
N LYS A 2 31.19 25.12 -37.37
CA LYS A 2 30.22 24.70 -36.34
C LYS A 2 28.87 25.42 -36.46
N LYS A 3 27.77 24.71 -36.09
CA LYS A 3 26.71 25.15 -35.15
C LYS A 3 25.67 24.03 -34.97
N LEU A 4 25.90 23.14 -34.01
CA LEU A 4 24.86 22.31 -33.42
C LEU A 4 24.13 23.17 -32.40
N ILE A 5 22.90 23.60 -32.73
CA ILE A 5 22.05 24.36 -31.82
C ILE A 5 21.29 23.34 -30.98
N SER A 6 21.57 23.35 -29.68
CA SER A 6 20.96 22.48 -28.69
C SER A 6 19.47 22.76 -28.53
N LEU A 7 18.64 21.78 -28.88
CA LEU A 7 17.24 21.73 -28.46
C LEU A 7 17.17 21.05 -27.08
N PHE A 8 17.74 21.71 -26.07
CA PHE A 8 17.61 21.32 -24.67
C PHE A 8 16.55 22.21 -24.01
N LYS A 9 15.28 21.94 -24.28
CA LYS A 9 14.11 22.59 -23.66
C LYS A 9 12.97 21.57 -23.75
N ASN A 10 12.22 21.23 -22.71
CA ASN A 10 12.11 21.74 -21.37
C ASN A 10 11.25 20.68 -20.64
N VAL A 11 11.87 19.76 -19.90
CA VAL A 11 11.12 18.85 -19.03
C VAL A 11 10.65 19.69 -17.86
N HIS A 12 9.50 20.34 -18.02
CA HIS A 12 8.73 20.77 -16.88
C HIS A 12 8.32 19.51 -16.15
N SER A 13 9.17 19.12 -15.20
CA SER A 13 8.77 18.30 -14.06
C SER A 13 7.56 19.03 -13.48
N ARG A 14 6.36 18.54 -13.81
CA ARG A 14 5.21 18.82 -12.98
C ARG A 14 5.55 18.12 -11.69
N GLN A 15 6.22 18.85 -10.81
CA GLN A 15 6.26 18.53 -9.41
C GLN A 15 4.79 18.52 -9.02
N CYS A 16 4.22 17.32 -9.00
CA CYS A 16 2.94 17.07 -8.38
C CYS A 16 3.15 17.53 -6.95
N GLN A 17 2.73 18.75 -6.63
CA GLN A 17 2.43 19.10 -5.26
C GLN A 17 1.31 18.15 -4.87
N VAL A 18 1.71 16.99 -4.33
CA VAL A 18 0.79 16.12 -3.61
C VAL A 18 0.51 16.90 -2.34
N ASN A 19 -0.43 17.83 -2.45
CA ASN A 19 -1.17 18.32 -1.31
C ASN A 19 -1.83 17.07 -0.72
N TRP A 20 -1.11 16.40 0.17
CA TRP A 20 -1.67 15.45 1.12
C TRP A 20 -2.50 16.23 2.15
N SER A 21 -3.43 17.06 1.69
CA SER A 21 -4.69 17.21 2.37
C SER A 21 -5.31 15.83 2.29
N VAL A 22 -4.92 15.02 3.28
CA VAL A 22 -5.55 13.80 3.73
C VAL A 22 -6.94 14.18 4.20
N GLU A 23 -7.75 14.74 3.30
CA GLU A 23 -9.18 14.69 3.40
C GLU A 23 -9.51 13.28 2.95
N VAL A 24 -9.26 12.33 3.86
CA VAL A 24 -9.89 11.04 3.77
C VAL A 24 -11.37 11.38 3.74
N ARG A 25 -11.96 11.31 2.54
CA ARG A 25 -13.39 11.31 2.34
C ARG A 25 -13.89 9.99 2.92
N PHE A 26 -13.82 9.85 4.24
CA PHE A 26 -14.54 8.85 4.99
C PHE A 26 -16.00 9.18 4.76
N LEU A 27 -16.57 8.51 3.76
CA LEU A 27 -17.99 8.32 3.58
C LEU A 27 -18.77 9.63 3.67
N GLN A 28 -18.77 10.40 2.58
CA GLN A 28 -19.91 11.26 2.32
C GLN A 28 -21.13 10.32 2.31
N GLN A 29 -21.85 10.31 3.43
CA GLN A 29 -22.96 9.42 3.65
C GLN A 29 -24.12 10.02 2.86
N ASP A 30 -24.08 9.85 1.54
CA ASP A 30 -25.12 10.30 0.62
C ASP A 30 -26.42 9.60 1.01
N SER A 31 -27.23 10.32 1.78
CA SER A 31 -28.45 9.84 2.40
C SER A 31 -29.61 9.87 1.41
N VAL A 32 -29.52 9.20 0.27
CA VAL A 32 -30.71 9.00 -0.59
C VAL A 32 -30.71 7.78 -1.51
N SER A 33 -29.69 6.91 -1.51
CA SER A 33 -29.76 5.69 -2.33
C SER A 33 -29.34 4.43 -1.58
N LYS A 34 -30.05 3.33 -1.86
CA LYS A 34 -29.70 1.99 -1.36
C LYS A 34 -28.24 1.71 -1.75
N ARG A 35 -27.44 1.22 -0.80
CA ARG A 35 -26.03 0.87 -1.02
C ARG A 35 -25.92 0.01 -2.28
N LYS A 36 -25.19 0.49 -3.30
CA LYS A 36 -24.89 -0.28 -4.50
C LYS A 36 -24.12 -1.53 -4.07
N LYS A 37 -24.74 -2.70 -4.24
CA LYS A 37 -24.07 -3.99 -4.02
C LYS A 37 -23.31 -4.31 -5.30
N TYR A 38 -22.00 -4.08 -5.31
CA TYR A 38 -21.15 -4.52 -6.40
C TYR A 38 -21.02 -6.05 -6.33
N LYS A 39 -21.32 -6.74 -7.45
CA LYS A 39 -21.04 -8.17 -7.58
C LYS A 39 -19.59 -8.32 -8.01
N TYR A 40 -18.83 -9.14 -7.30
CA TYR A 40 -17.53 -9.57 -7.79
C TYR A 40 -17.71 -10.47 -9.01
N PRO A 41 -16.79 -10.40 -10.00
CA PRO A 41 -16.82 -11.33 -11.11
C PRO A 41 -16.66 -12.77 -10.57
N PRO A 42 -17.23 -13.78 -11.24
CA PRO A 42 -17.12 -15.19 -10.84
C PRO A 42 -15.66 -15.66 -10.72
N VAL A 43 -14.77 -15.08 -11.53
CA VAL A 43 -13.33 -15.26 -11.45
C VAL A 43 -12.70 -13.88 -11.40
N TYR A 44 -12.12 -13.55 -10.25
CA TYR A 44 -11.30 -12.36 -10.08
C TYR A 44 -9.84 -12.79 -10.07
N ASP A 45 -9.14 -12.52 -11.18
CA ASP A 45 -7.69 -12.61 -11.24
C ASP A 45 -7.12 -11.18 -11.24
N PRO A 46 -6.79 -10.61 -10.06
CA PRO A 46 -6.26 -9.26 -9.96
C PRO A 46 -4.90 -9.08 -10.63
N TYR A 47 -4.18 -10.17 -10.88
CA TYR A 47 -2.80 -10.12 -11.37
C TYR A 47 -2.66 -10.59 -12.81
N GLY A 48 -3.67 -11.30 -13.33
CA GLY A 48 -3.69 -11.78 -14.70
C GLY A 48 -2.50 -12.66 -15.03
N PRO A 49 -2.28 -12.93 -16.33
CA PRO A 49 -1.04 -13.53 -16.80
C PRO A 49 0.14 -12.66 -16.40
N ARG A 50 1.18 -13.28 -15.80
CA ARG A 50 2.40 -12.56 -15.46
C ARG A 50 3.07 -12.02 -16.74
N PRO A 51 3.60 -10.80 -16.72
CA PRO A 51 4.37 -10.28 -17.85
C PRO A 51 5.61 -11.14 -18.09
N GLN A 52 6.11 -11.11 -19.33
CA GLN A 52 7.38 -11.76 -19.65
C GLN A 52 8.53 -11.10 -18.84
N PRO A 53 9.54 -11.89 -18.44
CA PRO A 53 10.71 -11.34 -17.78
C PRO A 53 11.44 -10.37 -18.70
N SER A 54 12.02 -9.32 -18.13
CA SER A 54 12.85 -8.37 -18.89
C SER A 54 14.17 -9.01 -19.34
N SER A 55 14.78 -8.47 -20.40
CA SER A 55 16.08 -8.94 -20.91
C SER A 55 17.15 -9.01 -19.82
N LYS A 56 17.21 -8.00 -18.94
CA LYS A 56 18.15 -7.95 -17.81
C LYS A 56 18.04 -9.16 -16.88
N ILE A 57 16.83 -9.69 -16.69
CA ILE A 57 16.60 -10.88 -15.85
C ILE A 57 17.12 -12.12 -16.57
N MET A 58 16.92 -12.20 -17.89
CA MET A 58 17.41 -13.31 -18.71
C MET A 58 18.94 -13.32 -18.74
N ASP A 59 19.57 -12.19 -19.01
CA ASP A 59 21.04 -12.05 -19.05
C ASP A 59 21.66 -12.43 -17.70
N LEU A 60 21.07 -11.98 -16.58
CA LEU A 60 21.53 -12.33 -15.24
C LEU A 60 21.41 -13.84 -14.98
N ALA A 61 20.30 -14.47 -15.38
CA ALA A 61 20.09 -15.90 -15.21
C ALA A 61 21.13 -16.71 -15.99
N GLU A 62 21.47 -16.28 -17.21
CA GLU A 62 22.51 -16.90 -18.03
C GLU A 62 23.89 -16.79 -17.38
N LEU A 63 24.24 -15.60 -16.88
CA LEU A 63 25.50 -15.39 -16.15
C LEU A 63 25.59 -16.29 -14.91
N ILE A 64 24.52 -16.41 -14.13
CA ILE A 64 24.49 -17.30 -12.95
C ILE A 64 24.60 -18.78 -13.36
N ALA A 65 23.98 -19.16 -14.48
CA ALA A 65 24.06 -20.52 -15.00
C ALA A 65 25.45 -20.89 -15.51
N ALA A 66 26.22 -19.91 -16.00
CA ALA A 66 27.60 -20.09 -16.47
C ALA A 66 28.62 -20.29 -15.33
N LEU A 67 28.32 -19.83 -14.11
CA LEU A 67 29.20 -19.97 -12.94
C LEU A 67 29.39 -21.44 -12.52
N SER A 68 30.50 -21.76 -11.88
CA SER A 68 30.71 -23.10 -11.31
C SER A 68 29.74 -23.38 -10.14
N PRO A 69 29.47 -24.67 -9.81
CA PRO A 69 28.61 -25.00 -8.67
C PRO A 69 29.12 -24.45 -7.34
N GLN A 70 30.44 -24.30 -7.21
CA GLN A 70 31.07 -23.81 -5.98
C GLN A 70 30.82 -22.30 -5.81
N GLU A 71 30.94 -21.52 -6.89
CA GLU A 71 30.66 -20.08 -6.89
C GLU A 71 29.18 -19.81 -6.67
N ARG A 72 28.28 -20.59 -7.31
CA ARG A 72 26.84 -20.45 -7.11
C ARG A 72 26.41 -20.63 -5.66
N LYS A 73 27.08 -21.54 -4.91
CA LYS A 73 26.82 -21.74 -3.48
C LYS A 73 27.18 -20.52 -2.63
N GLN A 74 28.15 -19.71 -3.05
CA GLN A 74 28.58 -18.51 -2.31
C GLN A 74 27.65 -17.31 -2.52
N ILE A 75 26.84 -17.31 -3.60
CA ILE A 75 25.92 -16.20 -3.91
C ILE A 75 24.89 -16.02 -2.78
N SER A 76 24.29 -17.11 -2.28
CA SER A 76 23.23 -17.03 -1.27
C SER A 76 23.72 -16.45 0.07
N PRO A 77 24.83 -16.94 0.67
CA PRO A 77 25.42 -16.32 1.85
C PRO A 77 25.77 -14.84 1.65
N GLY A 78 26.41 -14.49 0.54
CA GLY A 78 26.79 -13.09 0.25
C GLY A 78 25.57 -12.17 0.14
N LEU A 79 24.54 -12.60 -0.59
CA LEU A 79 23.29 -11.83 -0.70
C LEU A 79 22.58 -11.71 0.65
N ASN A 80 22.61 -12.74 1.49
CA ASN A 80 21.98 -12.71 2.81
C ASN A 80 22.60 -11.61 3.69
N GLU A 81 23.94 -11.52 3.71
CA GLU A 81 24.65 -10.51 4.48
C GLU A 81 24.37 -9.08 3.95
N HIS A 82 24.43 -8.89 2.63
CA HIS A 82 24.26 -7.58 2.01
C HIS A 82 22.82 -7.07 2.00
N LEU A 83 21.84 -7.96 1.84
CA LEU A 83 20.41 -7.62 1.79
C LEU A 83 19.72 -7.77 3.15
N ARG A 84 20.50 -7.96 4.22
CA ARG A 84 19.95 -8.10 5.56
C ARG A 84 19.26 -6.80 5.97
N LEU A 85 17.94 -6.88 6.11
CA LEU A 85 17.18 -5.77 6.66
C LEU A 85 17.60 -5.52 8.13
N PRO A 86 17.65 -4.25 8.58
CA PRO A 86 17.78 -3.94 10.00
C PRO A 86 16.71 -4.69 10.79
N LYS A 87 17.10 -5.27 11.94
CA LYS A 87 16.15 -5.97 12.81
C LYS A 87 15.01 -5.01 13.16
N GLN A 88 13.78 -5.36 12.79
CA GLN A 88 12.60 -4.58 13.14
C GLN A 88 12.48 -4.54 14.66
N GLN A 89 12.52 -3.34 15.24
CA GLN A 89 12.24 -3.14 16.65
C GLN A 89 10.73 -3.11 16.87
N MET A 90 10.26 -3.80 17.91
CA MET A 90 8.85 -3.77 18.29
C MET A 90 8.52 -2.37 18.81
N ILE A 91 7.68 -1.64 18.08
CA ILE A 91 7.17 -0.34 18.53
C ILE A 91 6.06 -0.60 19.55
N SER A 92 6.20 -0.07 20.77
CA SER A 92 5.16 -0.16 21.80
C SER A 92 3.90 0.57 21.35
N THR A 93 2.77 -0.13 21.30
CA THR A 93 1.45 0.37 20.87
C THR A 93 0.78 1.32 21.87
N GLN A 94 1.48 1.74 22.93
CA GLN A 94 0.87 2.50 24.03
C GLN A 94 0.34 3.89 23.65
N VAL A 95 0.65 4.39 22.45
CA VAL A 95 0.23 5.73 21.98
C VAL A 95 -0.98 5.69 21.02
N MET A 96 -1.56 4.53 20.71
CA MET A 96 -2.75 4.42 19.83
C MET A 96 -4.07 4.13 20.57
N SER A 97 -4.18 4.43 21.87
CA SER A 97 -5.47 4.41 22.57
C SER A 97 -6.26 5.69 22.29
N MET A 98 -6.88 5.77 21.11
CA MET A 98 -7.82 6.83 20.76
C MET A 98 -9.27 6.36 20.96
N GLY A 99 -9.86 6.73 22.10
CA GLY A 99 -11.29 7.05 22.20
C GLY A 99 -12.24 5.98 22.75
N THR A 100 -12.37 5.91 24.07
CA THR A 100 -13.56 5.39 24.77
C THR A 100 -14.75 6.36 24.59
N LYS A 101 -15.59 6.13 23.58
CA LYS A 101 -16.91 6.81 23.45
C LYS A 101 -18.09 5.84 23.30
N GLN A 102 -18.03 4.68 23.96
CA GLN A 102 -19.18 3.75 23.98
C GLN A 102 -20.07 3.84 25.23
N GLU A 103 -19.61 4.46 26.33
CA GLU A 103 -20.40 4.49 27.57
C GLU A 103 -21.51 5.55 27.58
N LEU A 104 -21.30 6.73 26.98
CA LEU A 104 -22.31 7.81 27.04
C LEU A 104 -23.63 7.46 26.33
N GLY A 105 -23.60 6.51 25.38
CA GLY A 105 -24.79 6.07 24.63
C GLY A 105 -25.69 5.10 25.40
N ARG A 106 -25.10 4.21 26.23
CA ARG A 106 -25.86 3.18 26.96
C ARG A 106 -26.73 3.77 28.06
N GLU A 107 -26.27 4.82 28.73
CA GLU A 107 -27.03 5.44 29.83
C GLU A 107 -28.25 6.22 29.34
N LYS A 108 -28.13 6.94 28.21
CA LYS A 108 -29.23 7.67 27.59
C LYS A 108 -30.33 6.72 27.09
N GLN A 109 -29.95 5.54 26.57
CA GLN A 109 -30.88 4.50 26.14
C GLN A 109 -31.57 3.82 27.34
N ARG A 110 -30.86 3.59 28.45
CA ARG A 110 -31.42 3.02 29.69
C ARG A 110 -32.42 3.97 30.36
N ARG A 111 -32.14 5.28 30.40
CA ARG A 111 -33.08 6.30 30.90
C ARG A 111 -34.35 6.40 30.06
N ARG A 112 -34.24 6.27 28.72
CA ARG A 112 -35.41 6.23 27.83
C ARG A 112 -36.28 4.98 28.03
N ARG A 113 -35.68 3.81 28.25
CA ARG A 113 -36.43 2.58 28.57
C ARG A 113 -37.17 2.68 29.90
N ARG A 114 -36.53 3.23 30.95
CA ARG A 114 -37.17 3.43 32.26
C ARG A 114 -38.38 4.36 32.21
N ARG A 115 -38.36 5.39 31.36
CA ARG A 115 -39.51 6.31 31.18
C ARG A 115 -40.72 5.69 30.45
N ARG A 116 -40.53 4.59 29.72
CA ARG A 116 -41.62 3.90 28.99
C ARG A 116 -42.36 2.86 29.83
N LEU A 117 -41.84 2.51 31.00
CA LEU A 117 -42.41 1.50 31.91
C LEU A 117 -43.22 2.12 33.06
N SER A 118 -43.43 3.43 33.06
CA SER A 118 -44.12 4.18 34.13
C SER A 118 -45.37 4.90 33.61
N LYS A 119 -46.01 4.38 32.57
CA LYS A 119 -47.32 4.81 32.09
C LYS A 119 -48.25 3.62 32.05
#